data_AF-A0AAU1Q5W9-F1
#
_entry.id   AF-A0AAU1Q5W9-F1
#
_cell.length_a   1.000
_cell.length_b   1.000
_cell.length_c   1.000
_cell.angle_alpha   90.00
_cell.angle_beta   90.00
_cell.angle_gamma   90.00
#
_symmetry.space_group_name_H-M   'P 1'
#
loop_
_entity.id
_entity.type
_entity.pdbx_description
1 polymer ?
#
loop_
_entity_poly.entity_id
_entity_poly.type
_entity_poly.pdbx_seq_one_letter_code
_entity_poly.pdbx_strand_id
1 'polypeptide(L)' 'MAAIEPTDPKSELEKGRVPLWLDPEDLRWLSRLCCCPPDASEEERERCGRVRFRASAALHKHSSER' A
#
# COMPACT_ATOMS: atom_id res chain seq x y z
N MET A 1 -15.28 -10.58 13.95
CA MET A 1 -14.28 -9.94 13.06
C MET A 1 -12.98 -10.71 13.22
N ALA A 2 -12.31 -11.09 12.12
CA ALA A 2 -11.02 -11.77 12.23
C ALA A 2 -9.98 -10.81 12.82
N ALA A 3 -9.10 -11.32 13.68
CA ALA A 3 -7.97 -10.54 14.19
C ALA A 3 -7.12 -10.06 13.02
N ILE A 4 -6.72 -8.80 13.06
CA ILE A 4 -5.84 -8.22 12.04
C ILE A 4 -4.42 -8.58 12.43
N GLU A 5 -3.85 -9.51 11.67
CA GLU A 5 -2.46 -9.90 11.85
C GLU A 5 -1.52 -8.80 11.29
N PRO A 6 -0.53 -8.37 12.09
CA PRO A 6 0.53 -7.51 11.62
C PRO A 6 1.21 -8.13 10.40
N THR A 7 1.60 -7.28 9.44
CA THR A 7 2.40 -7.74 8.31
C THR A 7 3.76 -8.23 8.83
N ASP A 8 4.14 -9.49 8.55
CA ASP A 8 5.44 -10.03 8.93
C ASP A 8 6.59 -9.33 8.18
N PRO A 9 7.49 -8.61 8.88
CA PRO A 9 8.60 -7.91 8.24
C PRO A 9 9.56 -8.84 7.49
N LYS A 10 9.77 -10.08 7.97
CA LYS A 10 10.73 -11.01 7.36
C LYS A 10 10.21 -11.52 6.02
N SER A 11 8.97 -12.00 5.97
CA SER A 11 8.33 -12.44 4.73
C SER A 11 8.26 -11.35 3.67
N GLU A 12 8.09 -10.08 4.06
CA GLU A 12 8.06 -8.98 3.10
C GLU A 12 9.45 -8.63 2.55
N LEU A 13 10.49 -8.68 3.39
CA LEU A 13 11.88 -8.53 2.96
C LEU A 13 12.30 -9.60 1.94
N GLU A 14 11.92 -10.86 2.16
CA GLU A 14 12.17 -11.96 1.22
C GLU A 14 11.50 -11.73 -0.15
N LYS A 15 10.37 -11.02 -0.17
CA LYS A 15 9.69 -10.60 -1.41
C LYS A 15 10.30 -9.34 -2.04
N GLY A 16 11.44 -8.86 -1.53
CA GLY A 16 12.11 -7.63 -1.98
C GLY A 16 11.36 -6.35 -1.62
N ARG A 17 10.46 -6.39 -0.64
CA ARG A 17 9.68 -5.22 -0.21
C ARG A 17 10.37 -4.58 0.99
N VAL A 18 10.36 -3.25 1.02
CA VAL A 18 10.96 -2.46 2.09
C VAL A 18 9.87 -1.84 2.97
N PRO A 19 10.09 -1.73 4.29
CA PRO A 19 9.17 -1.01 5.17
C PRO A 19 9.20 0.48 4.83
N LEU A 20 8.00 1.09 4.83
CA LEU A 20 7.80 2.52 4.62
C LEU A 20 6.78 3.01 5.64
N TRP A 21 7.19 3.92 6.52
CA TRP A 21 6.31 4.55 7.49
C TRP A 21 5.81 5.88 6.96
N LEU A 22 4.50 6.06 7.00
CA LEU A 22 3.80 7.24 6.52
C LEU A 22 2.63 7.53 7.46
N ASP A 23 2.28 8.80 7.59
CA ASP A 23 1.10 9.18 8.36
C ASP A 23 -0.19 8.79 7.63
N PRO A 24 -1.32 8.61 8.33
CA PRO A 24 -2.59 8.27 7.71
C PRO A 24 -3.03 9.26 6.62
N GLU A 25 -2.61 10.53 6.71
CA GLU A 25 -2.90 11.55 5.71
C GLU A 25 -2.15 11.30 4.39
N ASP A 26 -0.87 10.99 4.47
CA ASP A 26 -0.04 10.62 3.32
C ASP A 26 -0.54 9.33 2.65
N LEU A 27 -0.96 8.35 3.44
CA LEU A 27 -1.56 7.12 2.91
C LEU A 27 -2.90 7.38 2.20
N ARG A 28 -3.73 8.30 2.73
CA ARG A 28 -4.97 8.73 2.05
C ARG A 28 -4.68 9.44 0.74
N TRP A 29 -3.63 10.25 0.71
CA TRP A 29 -3.19 10.89 -0.51
C TRP A 29 -2.69 9.86 -1.53
N LEU A 30 -1.76 8.98 -1.16
CA LEU A 30 -1.18 7.94 -2.04
C LEU A 30 -2.20 6.94 -2.57
N SER A 31 -3.20 6.54 -1.76
CA SER A 31 -4.24 5.61 -2.20
C SER A 31 -5.14 6.19 -3.29
N ARG A 32 -5.29 7.51 -3.34
CA ARG A 32 -6.13 8.24 -4.30
C ARG A 32 -5.33 8.80 -5.46
N LEU A 33 -4.03 9.01 -5.29
CA LEU A 33 -3.18 9.66 -6.27
C LEU A 33 -3.00 8.80 -7.52
N CYS A 34 -3.27 9.37 -8.69
CA CYS A 34 -2.96 8.77 -9.97
C CYS A 34 -1.64 9.31 -10.56
N CYS A 35 -0.49 8.82 -10.07
CA CYS A 35 0.81 9.13 -10.69
C CYS A 35 1.09 8.37 -11.99
N CYS A 36 0.15 7.55 -12.47
CA CYS A 36 0.38 6.80 -13.69
C CYS A 36 0.15 7.72 -14.90
N PRO A 37 1.13 7.85 -15.81
CA PRO A 37 0.92 8.52 -17.08
C PRO A 37 -0.32 7.97 -17.81
N PRO A 38 -1.06 8.80 -18.56
CA PRO A 38 -2.22 8.33 -19.32
C PRO A 38 -1.83 7.28 -20.38
N ASP A 39 -0.59 7.31 -20.84
CA ASP A 39 0.07 6.42 -21.79
C ASP A 39 0.97 5.37 -21.12
N ALA A 40 0.87 5.20 -19.80
CA ALA A 40 1.66 4.23 -19.05
C ALA A 40 1.51 2.82 -19.64
N SER A 41 2.63 2.12 -19.74
CA SER A 41 2.65 0.70 -20.10
C SER A 41 1.82 -0.12 -19.11
N GLU A 42 1.42 -1.33 -19.52
CA GLU A 42 0.66 -2.23 -18.64
C GLU A 42 1.42 -2.52 -17.33
N GLU A 43 2.73 -2.72 -17.41
CA GLU A 43 3.59 -2.96 -16.24
C GLU A 43 3.60 -1.76 -15.27
N GLU A 44 3.64 -0.53 -15.78
CA GLU A 44 3.56 0.68 -14.97
C GLU A 44 2.18 0.84 -14.33
N ARG A 45 1.11 0.55 -15.07
CA ARG A 45 -0.27 0.57 -14.56
C ARG A 45 -0.45 -0.42 -13.42
N GLU A 46 0.09 -1.64 -13.56
CA GLU A 46 0.10 -2.61 -12.48
C GLU A 46 0.93 -2.13 -11.28
N ARG A 47 2.09 -1.53 -11.52
CA ARG A 47 2.95 -0.97 -10.47
C ARG A 47 2.21 0.10 -9.67
N CYS A 48 1.54 1.03 -10.35
CA CYS A 48 0.66 2.02 -9.73
C CYS A 48 -0.48 1.36 -8.92
N GLY A 49 -1.12 0.33 -9.48
CA GLY A 49 -2.17 -0.44 -8.81
C GLY A 49 -1.70 -1.06 -7.50
N ARG A 50 -0.52 -1.70 -7.51
CA ARG A 50 0.10 -2.29 -6.31
C ARG A 50 0.37 -1.26 -5.22
N VAL A 51 0.86 -0.06 -5.59
CA VAL A 51 1.12 1.03 -4.63
C VAL A 51 -0.19 1.50 -3.99
N ARG A 52 -1.22 1.81 -4.79
CA ARG A 52 -2.52 2.27 -4.27
C ARG A 52 -3.18 1.23 -3.38
N PHE A 53 -3.16 -0.03 -3.80
CA PHE A 53 -3.71 -1.13 -3.01
C PHE A 53 -3.04 -1.22 -1.64
N ARG A 54 -1.70 -1.16 -1.59
CA ARG A 54 -0.96 -1.21 -0.31
C ARG A 54 -1.25 -0.02 0.59
N ALA A 55 -1.38 1.20 0.04
CA ALA A 55 -1.77 2.37 0.81
C ALA A 55 -3.19 2.22 1.40
N SER A 56 -4.15 1.75 0.61
CA SER A 56 -5.51 1.46 1.09
C SER A 56 -5.55 0.35 2.14
N ALA A 57 -4.76 -0.71 1.96
CA ALA A 57 -4.66 -1.80 2.92
C ALA A 57 -4.05 -1.33 4.25
N ALA A 58 -3.03 -0.47 4.21
CA ALA A 58 -2.46 0.13 5.42
C ALA A 58 -3.49 0.98 6.19
N LEU A 59 -4.29 1.78 5.48
CA LEU A 59 -5.39 2.54 6.08
C LEU A 59 -6.45 1.65 6.73
N HIS A 60 -6.84 0.56 6.04
CA HIS A 60 -7.82 -0.39 6.55
C HIS A 60 -7.35 -1.06 7.85
N LYS A 61 -6.06 -1.40 7.94
CA LYS A 61 -5.45 -1.93 9.17
C LYS A 61 -5.46 -0.89 10.28
N HIS A 62 -4.98 0.32 10.03
CA HIS A 62 -4.94 1.40 11.03
C HIS A 62 -6.33 1.80 11.55
N SER A 63 -7.37 1.83 10.71
CA SER A 63 -8.74 2.14 11.16
C SER A 63 -9.36 1.05 12.03
N SER A 64 -8.85 -0.17 11.93
CA SER A 64 -9.38 -1.33 12.65
C SER A 64 -8.58 -1.63 13.94
N GLU A 65 -7.48 -0.91 14.17
CA GLU A 65 -6.70 -0.91 15.41
C GLU A 65 -7.15 0.19 16.40
N ARG A 66 -8.20 0.97 16.07
CA ARG A 66 -8.81 1.99 16.93
C ARG A 66 -10.10 1.52 17.59
#